data_AF-A0A8J8NGY3-F1
#
_entry.id   AF-A0A8J8NGY3-F1
#
_cell.length_a   1.000
_cell.length_b   1.000
_cell.length_c   1.000
_cell.angle_alpha   90.00
_cell.angle_beta   90.00
_cell.angle_gamma   90.00
#
_symmetry.space_group_name_H-M   'P 1'
#
loop_
_entity.id
_entity.type
_entity.pdbx_description
1 polymer ?
#
loop_
_entity_poly.entity_id
_entity_poly.type
_entity_poly.pdbx_seq_one_letter_code
_entity_poly.pdbx_strand_id
1 'polypeptide(L)' 'MDFEDGKFYYPCPCGDKFQINIKAIIEGADIATCPSCSIQDFIKDNGVIIE' A
#
# COMPACT_ATOMS: atom_id res chain seq x y z
N MET A 1 10.62 -3.00 -3.18
CA MET A 1 9.86 -2.79 -1.94
C MET A 1 10.74 -2.00 -1.01
N ASP A 2 10.32 -0.79 -0.64
CA ASP A 2 11.03 0.06 0.31
C ASP A 2 10.24 0.06 1.61
N PHE A 3 10.93 -0.06 2.75
CA PHE A 3 10.32 -0.13 4.07
C PHE A 3 10.87 1.03 4.89
N GLU A 4 10.06 2.08 4.98
CA GLU A 4 10.37 3.28 5.76
C GLU A 4 9.18 3.57 6.67
N ASP A 5 9.47 3.91 7.93
CA ASP A 5 8.47 4.38 8.90
C ASP A 5 7.29 3.41 9.13
N GLY A 6 7.52 2.09 9.04
CA GLY A 6 6.45 1.12 9.28
C GLY A 6 5.44 1.02 8.14
N LYS A 7 5.77 1.48 6.93
CA LYS A 7 4.89 1.46 5.76
C LYS A 7 5.50 0.66 4.61
N PHE A 8 4.61 0.01 3.85
CA PHE A 8 4.94 -0.55 2.55
C PHE A 8 4.53 0.42 1.45
N TYR A 9 5.37 0.53 0.42
CA TYR A 9 5.11 1.37 -0.75
C TYR A 9 5.12 0.58 -2.06
N TYR A 10 4.20 0.92 -2.96
CA TYR A 10 4.07 0.33 -4.30
C TYR A 10 3.82 1.42 -5.35
N PRO A 11 4.39 1.35 -6.57
CA PRO A 11 4.16 2.37 -7.59
C PRO A 11 2.68 2.55 -7.91
N CYS A 12 2.22 3.80 -7.93
CA CYS A 12 0.89 4.17 -8.37
C CYS A 12 0.95 4.70 -9.81
N PRO A 13 0.00 4.34 -10.69
CA PRO A 13 0.00 4.82 -12.08
C PRO A 13 -0.09 6.35 -12.22
N CYS A 14 -0.44 7.09 -11.16
CA CYS A 14 -0.41 8.56 -11.18
C CYS A 14 1.01 9.17 -11.08
N GLY A 15 2.04 8.35 -10.85
CA GLY A 15 3.43 8.78 -10.67
C GLY A 15 3.90 8.87 -9.22
N ASP A 16 3.00 8.67 -8.26
CA ASP A 16 3.30 8.61 -6.82
C ASP A 16 3.40 7.14 -6.33
N LYS A 17 3.27 6.90 -5.02
CA LYS A 17 3.25 5.55 -4.45
C LYS A 17 1.99 5.33 -3.61
N PHE A 18 1.39 4.14 -3.74
CA PHE A 18 0.49 3.63 -2.73
C PHE A 18 1.25 3.39 -1.43
N GLN A 19 0.58 3.57 -0.30
CA GLN A 19 1.12 3.31 1.02
C GLN A 19 0.12 2.59 1.92
N ILE A 20 0.63 1.71 2.77
CA ILE A 20 -0.13 1.08 3.86
C ILE A 20 0.77 0.86 5.08
N ASN A 21 0.23 1.06 6.28
CA ASN A 21 0.93 0.77 7.53
C ASN A 21 0.95 -0.73 7.79
N ILE A 22 2.11 -1.26 8.22
CA ILE A 22 2.23 -2.66 8.65
C ILE A 22 1.26 -2.98 9.78
N LYS A 23 1.11 -2.07 10.74
CA LYS A 23 0.16 -2.25 11.84
C LYS A 23 -1.26 -2.47 11.31
N ALA A 24 -1.66 -1.70 10.30
CA ALA A 24 -2.98 -1.84 9.68
C ALA A 24 -3.13 -3.21 9.00
N ILE A 25 -2.10 -3.70 8.29
CA ILE A 25 -2.10 -5.04 7.70
C ILE A 25 -2.26 -6.12 8.78
N ILE A 26 -1.52 -6.00 9.89
CA ILE A 26 -1.63 -6.94 11.03
C ILE A 26 -3.03 -6.88 11.67
N GLU A 27 -3.66 -5.70 11.70
CA GLU A 27 -5.03 -5.50 12.15
C GLU A 27 -6.10 -5.91 11.10
N GLY A 28 -5.67 -6.40 9.93
CA GLY A 28 -6.54 -6.96 8.88
C GLY A 28 -6.91 -6.00 7.75
N ALA A 29 -6.24 -4.84 7.63
CA ALA A 29 -6.46 -3.94 6.51
C ALA A 29 -5.81 -4.47 5.22
N ASP A 30 -6.60 -4.51 4.17
CA ASP A 30 -6.25 -5.01 2.84
C ASP A 30 -6.23 -3.92 1.76
N ILE A 31 -6.28 -2.65 2.13
CA ILE A 31 -6.35 -1.52 1.19
C ILE A 31 -5.17 -0.57 1.37
N ALA A 32 -4.37 -0.40 0.31
CA ALA A 32 -3.36 0.65 0.22
C ALA A 32 -3.94 1.92 -0.42
N THR A 33 -3.45 3.08 0.01
CA THR A 33 -3.95 4.39 -0.44
C THR A 33 -2.87 5.19 -1.12
N CYS A 34 -3.20 5.91 -2.20
CA CYS A 34 -2.28 6.86 -2.81
C CYS A 34 -2.62 8.29 -2.35
N PRO A 35 -1.66 9.06 -1.80
CA PRO A 35 -1.92 10.43 -1.36
C PRO A 35 -2.18 11.41 -2.51
N SER A 36 -1.85 11.02 -3.75
CA SER A 36 -1.84 11.92 -4.90
C SER A 36 -3.02 11.76 -5.87
N CYS A 37 -3.78 10.66 -5.81
CA CYS A 37 -4.84 10.41 -6.81
C CYS A 37 -6.17 9.81 -6.29
N SER A 38 -6.38 9.71 -4.98
CA SER A 38 -7.58 9.11 -4.37
C SER A 38 -7.87 7.65 -4.77
N ILE A 39 -6.99 7.01 -5.55
CA ILE A 39 -7.08 5.60 -5.92
C ILE A 39 -6.76 4.75 -4.69
N GLN A 40 -7.50 3.67 -4.55
CA GLN A 40 -7.31 2.64 -3.53
C GLN A 40 -7.01 1.31 -4.23
N ASP A 41 -6.02 0.57 -3.72
CA ASP A 41 -5.60 -0.71 -4.29
C ASP A 41 -5.72 -1.83 -3.24
N PHE A 42 -6.20 -3.01 -3.67
CA PHE A 42 -6.42 -4.15 -2.79
C PHE A 42 -5.17 -5.03 -2.75
N ILE A 43 -4.66 -5.25 -1.55
CA ILE A 43 -3.52 -6.12 -1.27
C ILE A 43 -4.00 -7.57 -1.37
N LYS A 44 -3.36 -8.37 -2.22
CA LYS A 44 -3.70 -9.80 -2.37
C LYS A 44 -2.46 -10.64 -2.07
N ASP A 45 -2.67 -11.65 -1.22
CA ASP A 45 -1.64 -12.57 -0.72
C ASP A 45 -0.59 -11.92 0.21
N ASN A 46 -0.69 -12.21 1.51
CA ASN A 46 0.36 -12.00 2.52
C ASN A 46 1.05 -10.61 2.55
N GLY A 47 0.34 -9.53 2.23
CA GLY A 47 0.88 -8.17 2.32
C GLY A 47 1.55 -7.66 1.04
N VAL A 48 1.43 -8.38 -0.08
CA VAL A 48 1.97 -7.96 -1.37
C VAL A 48 0.87 -7.29 -2.20
N ILE A 49 1.15 -6.07 -2.67
CA ILE A 49 0.32 -5.42 -3.70
C ILE A 49 0.76 -6.06 -5.02
N ILE A 50 -0.03 -7.01 -5.52
CA ILE A 50 0.21 -7.67 -6.81
C ILE A 50 -0.52 -6.89 -7.91
N GLU A 51 0.19 -6.67 -9.02
CA GLU A 51 -0.30 -5.97 -10.23
C GLU A 51 -1.57 -6.56 -10.84
#